data_AF-A0A1B8ZBH0-F1
#
_entry.id   AF-A0A1B8ZBH0-F1
#
_cell.length_a   1.000
_cell.length_b   1.000
_cell.length_c   1.000
_cell.angle_alpha   90.00
_cell.angle_beta   90.00
_cell.angle_gamma   90.00
#
_symmetry.space_group_name_H-M   'P 1'
#
loop_
_entity.id
_entity.type
_entity.pdbx_description
1 polymer ?
#
loop_
_entity_poly.entity_id
_entity_poly.type
_entity_poly.pdbx_seq_one_letter_code
_entity_poly.pdbx_strand_id
1 'polypeptide(L)'
;MILSCKSHKSVEQDEIIQTKPFSKVNYYKYTYRNNEPYIESNIKIDSFKPIIYTNVKPLDTNKAIPQKIYSLSKNSWKSSKEYFYNDLQGLSVVYLEKNNKILFRNFYRSYTGKDFYKSDINKPRNKEDLIKYFENKKAEFKILSVNKSEKADVINVDINGDFYKIIVDSTFCKSYLYYNKRDTINKFFLITDDAFWEGF
;
A
#
# COMPACT_ATOMS: atom_id res chain seq x y z
N MET A 1 -19.14 -10.04 35.80
CA MET A 1 -18.26 -9.05 35.16
C MET A 1 -17.50 -9.76 34.05
N ILE A 2 -17.93 -9.64 32.80
CA ILE A 2 -17.26 -10.28 31.65
C ILE A 2 -16.20 -9.30 31.16
N LEU A 3 -14.94 -9.53 31.56
CA LEU A 3 -13.77 -8.89 30.98
C LEU A 3 -13.61 -9.42 29.55
N SER A 4 -14.22 -8.72 28.59
CA SER A 4 -13.96 -8.91 27.17
C SER A 4 -12.52 -8.44 26.88
N CYS A 5 -11.54 -9.34 27.05
CA CYS A 5 -10.24 -9.20 26.41
C CYS A 5 -10.46 -9.26 24.89
N LYS A 6 -10.61 -8.10 24.25
CA LYS A 6 -10.36 -7.98 22.81
C LYS A 6 -8.88 -8.28 22.61
N SER A 7 -8.55 -9.55 22.37
CA SER A 7 -7.22 -9.94 21.94
C SER A 7 -6.92 -9.18 20.65
N HIS A 8 -6.19 -8.08 20.76
CA HIS A 8 -5.53 -7.49 19.60
C HIS A 8 -4.54 -8.55 19.16
N LYS A 9 -4.93 -9.38 18.17
CA LYS A 9 -3.96 -10.16 17.41
C LYS A 9 -2.90 -9.14 16.98
N SER A 10 -1.68 -9.27 17.49
CA SER A 10 -0.56 -8.49 16.99
C SER A 10 -0.31 -8.98 15.57
N VAL A 11 -1.02 -8.39 14.61
CA VAL A 11 -0.71 -8.56 13.20
C VAL A 11 0.68 -7.96 13.06
N GLU A 12 1.68 -8.81 12.87
CA GLU A 12 3.00 -8.34 12.48
C GLU A 12 2.82 -7.42 11.27
N GLN A 13 3.33 -6.20 11.38
CA GLN A 13 3.05 -5.18 10.38
C GLN A 13 3.66 -5.55 9.04
N ASP A 14 2.91 -5.27 7.97
CA ASP A 14 3.42 -5.30 6.60
C ASP A 14 4.66 -4.43 6.45
N GLU A 15 5.57 -4.84 5.58
CA GLU A 15 6.84 -4.13 5.36
C GLU A 15 6.98 -3.65 3.91
N ILE A 16 8.00 -2.83 3.63
CA ILE A 16 8.25 -2.26 2.30
C ILE A 16 8.43 -3.39 1.27
N ILE A 17 9.22 -4.40 1.62
CA ILE A 17 9.34 -5.65 0.87
C ILE A 17 8.44 -6.71 1.51
N GLN A 18 7.88 -7.61 0.71
CA GLN A 18 7.11 -8.71 1.25
C GLN A 18 8.06 -9.77 1.83
N THR A 19 8.07 -9.89 3.15
CA THR A 19 8.86 -10.92 3.86
C THR A 19 8.06 -12.14 4.27
N LYS A 20 6.72 -12.08 4.14
CA LYS A 20 5.80 -13.16 4.53
C LYS A 20 4.79 -13.45 3.42
N PRO A 21 4.41 -14.73 3.25
CA PRO A 21 3.36 -15.09 2.32
C PRO A 21 2.05 -14.36 2.61
N PHE A 22 1.36 -13.92 1.57
CA PHE A 22 0.04 -13.33 1.69
C PHE A 22 -0.96 -14.32 2.30
N SER A 23 -1.76 -13.85 3.26
CA SER A 23 -2.81 -14.64 3.89
C SER A 23 -4.10 -13.85 4.00
N LYS A 24 -5.17 -14.37 3.38
CA LYS A 24 -6.49 -13.70 3.30
C LYS A 24 -7.06 -13.34 4.68
N VAL A 25 -6.76 -14.11 5.71
CA VAL A 25 -7.31 -13.92 7.07
C VAL A 25 -6.77 -12.68 7.77
N ASN A 26 -5.69 -12.07 7.26
CA ASN A 26 -5.07 -10.88 7.85
C ASN A 26 -5.65 -9.57 7.30
N TYR A 27 -6.56 -9.63 6.33
CA TYR A 27 -7.01 -8.46 5.57
C TYR A 27 -8.53 -8.44 5.39
N TYR A 28 -9.08 -7.24 5.28
CA TYR A 28 -10.46 -7.01 4.87
C TYR A 28 -10.59 -7.25 3.37
N LYS A 29 -11.66 -7.93 2.96
CA LYS A 29 -11.94 -8.30 1.58
C LYS A 29 -13.02 -7.38 1.00
N TYR A 30 -12.75 -6.80 -0.17
CA TYR A 30 -13.70 -6.02 -0.94
C TYR A 30 -13.80 -6.58 -2.36
N THR A 31 -15.03 -6.69 -2.86
CA THR A 31 -15.27 -7.02 -4.28
C THR A 31 -15.22 -5.75 -5.09
N TYR A 32 -14.52 -5.76 -6.22
CA TYR A 32 -14.55 -4.65 -7.16
C TYR A 32 -15.99 -4.33 -7.58
N ARG A 33 -16.47 -3.13 -7.27
CA ARG A 33 -17.75 -2.60 -7.75
C ARG A 33 -17.46 -1.47 -8.73
N ASN A 34 -18.14 -1.45 -9.88
CA ASN A 34 -18.01 -0.39 -10.90
C ASN A 34 -18.40 1.01 -10.40
N ASN A 35 -19.00 1.10 -9.21
CA ASN A 35 -19.39 2.35 -8.56
C ASN A 35 -18.52 2.66 -7.33
N GLU A 36 -17.33 2.06 -7.22
CA GLU A 36 -16.28 2.64 -6.40
C GLU A 36 -16.00 4.05 -6.97
N PRO A 37 -16.22 5.15 -6.23
CA PRO A 37 -16.37 6.50 -6.81
C PRO A 37 -15.15 7.10 -7.53
N TYR A 38 -14.07 6.33 -7.70
CA TYR A 38 -12.72 6.84 -7.93
C TYR A 38 -11.96 6.11 -9.03
N ILE A 39 -12.64 5.20 -9.76
CA ILE A 39 -12.15 4.67 -11.03
C ILE A 39 -13.09 5.22 -12.09
N GLU A 40 -12.57 6.09 -12.97
CA GLU A 40 -13.36 6.72 -14.01
C GLU A 40 -14.23 5.70 -14.75
N SER A 41 -15.54 5.97 -14.77
CA SER A 41 -16.58 5.21 -15.45
C SER A 41 -16.41 5.11 -16.96
N ASN A 42 -15.38 5.75 -17.52
CA ASN A 42 -15.11 5.83 -18.96
C ASN A 42 -14.30 4.64 -19.49
N ILE A 43 -13.86 3.73 -18.62
CA ILE A 43 -13.13 2.53 -19.04
C ILE A 43 -14.12 1.38 -19.10
N LYS A 44 -14.48 0.95 -20.31
CA LYS A 44 -15.18 -0.32 -20.55
C LYS A 44 -14.30 -1.50 -20.11
N ILE A 45 -14.21 -1.74 -18.81
CA ILE A 45 -13.51 -2.89 -18.20
C ILE A 45 -14.54 -3.99 -17.93
N ASP A 46 -15.05 -4.63 -18.99
CA ASP A 46 -15.94 -5.79 -18.81
C ASP A 46 -15.16 -7.07 -18.38
N SER A 47 -13.82 -7.06 -18.38
CA SER A 47 -13.00 -8.28 -18.21
C SER A 47 -12.07 -8.34 -16.99
N PHE A 48 -11.91 -7.27 -16.22
CA PHE A 48 -11.03 -7.23 -15.04
C PHE A 48 -11.78 -6.78 -13.78
N LYS A 49 -12.24 -7.76 -13.00
CA LYS A 49 -12.93 -7.57 -11.70
C LYS A 49 -12.10 -8.24 -10.60
N PRO A 50 -11.07 -7.58 -10.05
CA PRO A 50 -10.24 -8.17 -9.00
C PRO A 50 -11.01 -8.24 -7.67
N ILE A 51 -10.50 -9.04 -6.75
CA ILE A 51 -10.83 -8.94 -5.32
C ILE A 51 -9.71 -8.14 -4.66
N ILE A 52 -10.09 -7.16 -3.84
CA ILE A 52 -9.17 -6.31 -3.11
C ILE A 52 -9.05 -6.85 -1.68
N TYR A 53 -7.82 -6.98 -1.18
CA TYR A 53 -7.54 -7.22 0.24
C TYR A 53 -6.71 -6.08 0.80
N THR A 54 -7.09 -5.54 1.96
CA THR A 54 -6.38 -4.42 2.58
C THR A 54 -6.47 -4.44 4.11
N ASN A 55 -5.54 -3.76 4.78
CA ASN A 55 -5.60 -3.50 6.21
C ASN A 55 -6.62 -2.39 6.58
N VAL A 56 -7.19 -1.71 5.59
CA VAL A 56 -8.20 -0.66 5.78
C VAL A 56 -9.55 -1.29 6.15
N LYS A 57 -10.07 -0.90 7.33
CA LYS A 57 -11.33 -1.39 7.87
C LYS A 57 -12.51 -0.88 7.06
N PRO A 58 -13.66 -1.56 7.06
CA PRO A 58 -14.86 -1.07 6.39
C PRO A 58 -15.41 0.20 7.07
N LEU A 59 -16.18 0.99 6.34
CA LEU A 59 -17.00 2.05 6.92
C LEU A 59 -18.04 1.45 7.87
N ASP A 60 -18.28 2.12 9.00
CA ASP A 60 -19.31 1.73 9.98
C ASP A 60 -20.71 1.69 9.36
N THR A 61 -20.99 2.59 8.41
CA THR A 61 -22.29 2.72 7.73
C THR A 61 -22.47 1.76 6.56
N ASN A 62 -21.37 1.27 5.95
CA ASN A 62 -21.45 0.36 4.82
C ASN A 62 -20.22 -0.56 4.76
N LYS A 63 -20.42 -1.81 5.15
CA LYS A 63 -19.35 -2.82 5.20
C LYS A 63 -18.76 -3.20 3.84
N ALA A 64 -19.40 -2.82 2.74
CA ALA A 64 -18.89 -3.06 1.40
C ALA A 64 -17.88 -2.00 0.94
N ILE A 65 -17.71 -0.89 1.68
CA ILE A 65 -16.86 0.24 1.31
C ILE A 65 -15.73 0.37 2.34
N PRO A 66 -14.46 0.49 1.92
CA PRO A 66 -13.35 0.73 2.84
C PRO A 66 -13.44 2.13 3.47
N GLN A 67 -12.97 2.26 4.70
CA GLN A 67 -12.88 3.55 5.37
C GLN A 67 -11.85 4.44 4.68
N LYS A 68 -12.20 5.71 4.55
CA LYS A 68 -11.33 6.75 4.01
C LYS A 68 -10.09 6.94 4.86
N ILE A 69 -8.93 6.95 4.21
CA ILE A 69 -7.62 7.21 4.83
C ILE A 69 -7.02 8.55 4.37
N TYR A 70 -7.64 9.18 3.36
CA TYR A 70 -7.46 10.57 2.95
C TYR A 70 -8.86 11.21 2.81
N SER A 71 -9.03 12.46 2.33
CA SER A 71 -10.32 13.05 1.95
C SER A 71 -10.17 14.51 1.51
N LEU A 72 -10.79 14.90 0.40
CA LEU A 72 -10.81 16.30 -0.06
C LEU A 72 -11.73 17.21 0.79
N SER A 73 -12.66 16.64 1.57
CA SER A 73 -13.59 17.43 2.40
C SER A 73 -12.98 17.72 3.77
N LYS A 74 -12.84 19.01 4.13
CA LYS A 74 -12.17 19.48 5.37
C LYS A 74 -12.62 18.77 6.66
N ASN A 75 -13.91 18.48 6.82
CA ASN A 75 -14.44 17.85 8.04
C ASN A 75 -14.15 16.35 8.09
N SER A 76 -14.24 15.66 6.95
CA SER A 76 -13.92 14.22 6.86
C SER A 76 -12.42 13.96 6.77
N TRP A 77 -11.64 14.94 6.31
CA TRP A 77 -10.17 14.89 6.27
C TRP A 77 -9.55 14.69 7.64
N LYS A 78 -10.11 15.34 8.68
CA LYS A 78 -9.57 15.21 10.05
C LYS A 78 -9.76 13.79 10.57
N SER A 79 -10.95 13.21 10.44
CA SER A 79 -11.22 11.85 10.90
C SER A 79 -10.48 10.80 10.06
N SER A 80 -10.38 10.98 8.74
CA SER A 80 -9.57 10.11 7.88
C SER A 80 -8.09 10.14 8.27
N LYS A 81 -7.53 11.32 8.55
CA LYS A 81 -6.15 11.46 9.01
C LYS A 81 -5.93 10.84 10.38
N GLU A 82 -6.83 11.07 11.34
CA GLU A 82 -6.74 10.46 12.66
C GLU A 82 -6.77 8.93 12.55
N TYR A 83 -7.70 8.38 11.76
CA TYR A 83 -7.73 6.95 11.48
C TYR A 83 -6.42 6.45 10.85
N PHE A 84 -5.92 7.14 9.83
CA PHE A 84 -4.71 6.73 9.13
C PHE A 84 -3.45 6.79 10.02
N TYR A 85 -3.23 7.88 10.75
CA TYR A 85 -2.02 8.06 11.56
C TYR A 85 -2.08 7.37 12.92
N ASN A 86 -3.26 7.25 13.54
CA ASN A 86 -3.39 6.66 14.89
C ASN A 86 -3.70 5.16 14.83
N ASP A 87 -4.70 4.76 14.04
CA ASP A 87 -5.14 3.35 14.01
C ASP A 87 -4.26 2.53 13.06
N LEU A 88 -3.98 3.07 11.86
CA LEU A 88 -3.16 2.38 10.85
C LEU A 88 -1.66 2.73 10.94
N GLN A 89 -1.27 3.62 11.86
CA GLN A 89 0.12 4.03 12.08
C GLN A 89 0.83 4.52 10.81
N GLY A 90 0.07 5.20 9.93
CA GLY A 90 0.56 5.71 8.66
C GLY A 90 0.84 4.63 7.62
N LEU A 91 0.33 3.40 7.78
CA LEU A 91 0.56 2.27 6.88
C LEU A 91 -0.74 1.88 6.16
N SER A 92 -0.68 1.78 4.83
CA SER A 92 -1.73 1.17 4.01
C SER A 92 -1.13 0.09 3.13
N VAL A 93 -1.79 -1.06 3.04
CA VAL A 93 -1.40 -2.14 2.14
C VAL A 93 -2.63 -2.64 1.39
N VAL A 94 -2.47 -2.89 0.10
CA VAL A 94 -3.52 -3.35 -0.81
C VAL A 94 -2.97 -4.50 -1.65
N TYR A 95 -3.68 -5.61 -1.68
CA TYR A 95 -3.43 -6.74 -2.56
C TYR A 95 -4.56 -6.88 -3.56
N LEU A 96 -4.22 -7.22 -4.80
CA LEU A 96 -5.19 -7.55 -5.84
C LEU A 96 -5.14 -9.04 -6.16
N GLU A 97 -6.27 -9.70 -6.01
CA GLU A 97 -6.47 -11.10 -6.38
C GLU A 97 -7.31 -11.20 -7.66
N LYS A 98 -6.90 -12.04 -8.60
CA LYS A 98 -7.73 -12.47 -9.74
C LYS A 98 -7.55 -13.97 -9.94
N ASN A 99 -8.65 -14.68 -10.19
CA ASN A 99 -8.64 -16.13 -10.41
C ASN A 99 -7.86 -16.90 -9.33
N ASN A 100 -8.09 -16.57 -8.05
CA ASN A 100 -7.42 -17.17 -6.90
C ASN A 100 -5.89 -16.96 -6.81
N LYS A 101 -5.34 -16.01 -7.58
CA LYS A 101 -3.91 -15.65 -7.54
C LYS A 101 -3.75 -14.18 -7.17
N ILE A 102 -2.80 -13.88 -6.29
CA ILE A 102 -2.38 -12.50 -6.04
C ILE A 102 -1.50 -12.05 -7.21
N LEU A 103 -1.89 -10.93 -7.81
CA LEU A 103 -1.18 -10.36 -8.95
C LEU A 103 -0.29 -9.19 -8.53
N PHE A 104 -0.69 -8.51 -7.46
CA PHE A 104 -0.12 -7.23 -7.11
C PHE A 104 -0.25 -6.93 -5.62
N ARG A 105 0.75 -6.23 -5.08
CA ARG A 105 0.73 -5.62 -3.76
C ARG A 105 1.20 -4.18 -3.86
N ASN A 106 0.41 -3.26 -3.33
CA ASN A 106 0.74 -1.86 -3.11
C ASN A 106 0.90 -1.63 -1.61
N PHE A 107 2.08 -1.22 -1.19
CA PHE A 107 2.38 -0.81 0.17
C PHE A 107 2.67 0.69 0.19
N TYR A 108 2.11 1.38 1.17
CA TYR A 108 2.36 2.79 1.46
C TYR A 108 2.67 2.96 2.93
N ARG A 109 3.72 3.73 3.23
CA ARG A 109 4.02 4.21 4.57
C ARG A 109 4.31 5.70 4.56
N SER A 110 3.56 6.46 5.35
CA SER A 110 3.89 7.85 5.66
C SER A 110 4.88 7.91 6.81
N TYR A 111 5.81 8.84 6.71
CA TYR A 111 6.73 9.23 7.78
C TYR A 111 6.36 10.56 8.41
N THR A 112 5.31 11.21 7.93
CA THR A 112 4.82 12.45 8.52
C THR A 112 4.22 12.20 9.89
N GLY A 113 4.25 13.21 10.76
CA GLY A 113 3.78 13.12 12.15
C GLY A 113 4.88 13.33 13.19
N LYS A 114 4.63 12.92 14.44
CA LYS A 114 5.48 13.25 15.59
C LYS A 114 6.92 12.73 15.48
N ASP A 115 7.13 11.63 14.77
CA ASP A 115 8.44 11.00 14.60
C ASP A 115 9.08 11.34 13.24
N PHE A 116 8.62 12.39 12.57
CA PHE A 116 9.14 12.76 11.25
C PHE A 116 10.65 13.04 11.25
N TYR A 117 11.25 13.53 12.33
CA TYR A 117 12.70 13.80 12.36
C TYR A 117 13.54 12.63 12.89
N LYS A 118 12.90 11.56 13.35
CA LYS A 118 13.64 10.42 13.91
C LYS A 118 14.17 9.54 12.78
N SER A 119 15.47 9.27 12.85
CA SER A 119 16.11 8.25 12.01
C SER A 119 15.60 6.86 12.41
N ASP A 120 15.22 6.06 11.43
CA ASP A 120 14.71 4.70 11.61
C ASP A 120 15.01 3.91 10.34
N ILE A 121 15.73 2.80 10.48
CA ILE A 121 16.11 1.93 9.36
C ILE A 121 14.88 1.39 8.61
N ASN A 122 13.72 1.29 9.27
CA ASN A 122 12.46 0.85 8.67
C ASN A 122 11.66 2.00 8.02
N LYS A 123 12.23 3.20 7.96
CA LYS A 123 11.67 4.40 7.32
C LYS A 123 12.68 5.02 6.35
N PRO A 124 13.10 4.31 5.29
CA PRO A 124 14.02 4.85 4.30
C PRO A 124 13.43 6.11 3.64
N ARG A 125 14.24 7.17 3.51
CA ARG A 125 13.82 8.51 3.04
C ARG A 125 14.43 8.95 1.72
N ASN A 126 15.26 8.11 1.15
CA ASN A 126 15.98 8.28 -0.11
C ASN A 126 16.47 6.90 -0.55
N LYS A 127 17.06 6.83 -1.74
CA LYS A 127 17.65 5.60 -2.29
C LYS A 127 18.70 4.99 -1.35
N GLU A 128 19.59 5.78 -0.75
CA GLU A 128 20.68 5.30 0.11
C GLU A 128 20.15 4.61 1.37
N ASP A 129 19.14 5.19 2.02
CA ASP A 129 18.49 4.57 3.19
C ASP A 129 17.70 3.32 2.79
N LEU A 130 17.12 3.29 1.59
CA LEU A 130 16.42 2.12 1.08
C LEU A 130 17.38 0.94 0.85
N ILE A 131 18.57 1.20 0.33
CA ILE A 131 19.63 0.19 0.17
C ILE A 131 20.01 -0.38 1.54
N LYS A 132 20.27 0.48 2.54
CA LYS A 132 20.57 0.04 3.92
C LYS A 132 19.42 -0.78 4.51
N TYR A 133 18.17 -0.42 4.22
CA TYR A 133 17.01 -1.19 4.64
C TYR A 133 17.03 -2.60 4.04
N PHE A 134 17.32 -2.76 2.74
CA PHE A 134 17.44 -4.08 2.11
C PHE A 134 18.56 -4.92 2.70
N GLU A 135 19.73 -4.31 2.91
CA GLU A 135 20.89 -4.95 3.55
C GLU A 135 20.55 -5.42 4.98
N ASN A 136 19.89 -4.56 5.77
CA ASN A 136 19.44 -4.91 7.12
C ASN A 136 18.41 -6.05 7.12
N LYS A 137 17.57 -6.13 6.08
CA LYS A 137 16.63 -7.23 5.87
C LYS A 137 17.29 -8.50 5.30
N LYS A 138 18.59 -8.45 4.98
CA LYS A 138 19.33 -9.53 4.32
C LYS A 138 18.65 -10.00 3.03
N ALA A 139 18.02 -9.06 2.31
CA ALA A 139 17.37 -9.35 1.05
C ALA A 139 18.42 -9.44 -0.08
N GLU A 140 18.28 -10.41 -0.98
CA GLU A 140 19.05 -10.42 -2.23
C GLU A 140 18.38 -9.42 -3.18
N PHE A 141 19.12 -8.41 -3.66
CA PHE A 141 18.53 -7.40 -4.53
C PHE A 141 19.45 -6.96 -5.67
N LYS A 142 18.83 -6.56 -6.77
CA LYS A 142 19.49 -5.94 -7.93
C LYS A 142 18.71 -4.71 -8.36
N ILE A 143 19.31 -3.53 -8.21
CA ILE A 143 18.74 -2.30 -8.74
C ILE A 143 18.78 -2.37 -10.27
N LEU A 144 17.62 -2.21 -10.91
CA LEU A 144 17.46 -2.28 -12.35
C LEU A 144 17.49 -0.90 -13.00
N SER A 145 16.88 0.09 -12.35
CA SER A 145 16.94 1.50 -12.78
C SER A 145 16.57 2.44 -11.63
N VAL A 146 17.11 3.65 -11.68
CA VAL A 146 16.73 4.74 -10.77
C VAL A 146 16.34 5.96 -11.60
N ASN A 147 15.15 6.47 -11.37
CA ASN A 147 14.66 7.72 -11.95
C ASN A 147 14.39 8.74 -10.83
N LYS A 148 14.46 10.03 -11.14
CA LYS A 148 14.02 11.09 -10.22
C LYS A 148 12.71 11.68 -10.71
N SER A 149 11.76 11.83 -9.80
CA SER A 149 10.51 12.58 -10.01
C SER A 149 10.48 13.69 -8.97
N GLU A 150 10.74 14.93 -9.38
CA GLU A 150 10.82 16.19 -8.58
C GLU A 150 11.43 16.10 -7.16
N LYS A 151 10.80 15.39 -6.23
CA LYS A 151 11.20 15.22 -4.82
C LYS A 151 11.40 13.78 -4.36
N ALA A 152 11.16 12.79 -5.23
CA ALA A 152 11.21 11.37 -4.91
C ALA A 152 12.15 10.61 -5.84
N ASP A 153 12.82 9.60 -5.28
CA ASP A 153 13.52 8.57 -6.05
C ASP A 153 12.52 7.48 -6.44
N VAL A 154 12.52 7.11 -7.72
CA VAL A 154 11.73 6.00 -8.26
C VAL A 154 12.69 4.88 -8.66
N ILE A 155 12.70 3.81 -7.89
CA ILE A 155 13.63 2.70 -8.01
C ILE A 155 12.89 1.47 -8.50
N ASN A 156 13.29 0.95 -9.66
CA ASN A 156 12.90 -0.39 -10.09
C ASN A 156 13.99 -1.36 -9.62
N VAL A 157 13.61 -2.39 -8.88
CA VAL A 157 14.54 -3.30 -8.22
C VAL A 157 13.96 -4.71 -8.25
N ASP A 158 14.82 -5.68 -8.54
CA ASP A 158 14.53 -7.10 -8.32
C ASP A 158 14.93 -7.44 -6.88
N ILE A 159 14.04 -8.04 -6.10
CA ILE A 159 14.29 -8.44 -4.72
C ILE A 159 13.82 -9.88 -4.55
N ASN A 160 14.75 -10.78 -4.23
CA ASN A 160 14.50 -12.22 -4.11
C ASN A 160 13.80 -12.84 -5.34
N GLY A 161 14.05 -12.31 -6.55
CA GLY A 161 13.45 -12.78 -7.81
C GLY A 161 12.10 -12.14 -8.16
N ASP A 162 11.57 -11.28 -7.28
CA ASP A 162 10.34 -10.52 -7.52
C ASP A 162 10.63 -9.09 -7.98
N PHE A 163 9.78 -8.57 -8.88
CA PHE A 163 9.94 -7.21 -9.38
C PHE A 163 9.20 -6.19 -8.52
N TYR A 164 9.96 -5.18 -8.06
CA TYR A 164 9.46 -4.05 -7.29
C TYR A 164 9.67 -2.72 -8.02
N LYS A 165 8.66 -1.85 -7.95
CA LYS A 165 8.80 -0.40 -8.17
C LYS A 165 8.61 0.30 -6.83
N ILE A 166 9.64 0.97 -6.34
CA ILE A 166 9.62 1.67 -5.05
C ILE A 166 9.77 3.18 -5.29
N ILE A 167 8.88 3.97 -4.71
CA ILE A 167 8.94 5.43 -4.73
C ILE A 167 9.22 5.88 -3.31
N VAL A 168 10.32 6.58 -3.10
CA VAL A 168 10.76 7.00 -1.78
C VAL A 168 11.13 8.47 -1.77
N ASP A 169 10.67 9.18 -0.75
CA ASP A 169 11.11 10.54 -0.45
C ASP A 169 11.23 10.76 1.07
N SER A 170 11.55 11.99 1.44
CA SER A 170 11.72 12.36 2.85
C SER A 170 10.47 12.15 3.73
N THR A 171 9.29 11.99 3.14
CA THR A 171 7.98 11.96 3.80
C THR A 171 7.23 10.64 3.66
N PHE A 172 7.57 9.78 2.70
CA PHE A 172 6.92 8.48 2.51
C PHE A 172 7.80 7.45 1.80
N CYS A 173 7.37 6.19 1.87
CA CYS A 173 7.78 5.13 0.95
C CYS A 173 6.58 4.35 0.41
N LYS A 174 6.53 4.20 -0.90
CA LYS A 174 5.58 3.38 -1.66
C LYS A 174 6.32 2.23 -2.28
N SER A 175 5.75 1.03 -2.23
CA SER A 175 6.32 -0.17 -2.83
C SER A 175 5.25 -0.94 -3.59
N TYR A 176 5.49 -1.14 -4.88
CA TYR A 176 4.65 -1.90 -5.78
C TYR A 176 5.35 -3.21 -6.13
N LEU A 177 4.78 -4.32 -5.68
CA LEU A 177 5.26 -5.67 -5.96
C LEU A 177 4.39 -6.33 -7.02
N TYR A 178 5.04 -6.84 -8.06
CA TYR A 178 4.43 -7.60 -9.15
C TYR A 178 4.98 -9.03 -9.12
N TYR A 179 4.11 -10.00 -8.79
CA TYR A 179 4.50 -11.42 -8.68
C TYR A 179 4.78 -12.08 -10.02
N ASN A 180 4.39 -11.46 -11.13
CA ASN A 180 4.80 -11.87 -12.47
C ASN A 180 5.19 -10.64 -13.29
N LYS A 181 6.32 -10.73 -14.01
CA LYS A 181 6.77 -9.65 -14.91
C LYS A 181 5.74 -9.32 -15.99
N ARG A 182 4.92 -10.28 -16.44
CA ARG A 182 3.85 -10.02 -17.41
C ARG A 182 2.72 -9.16 -16.84
N ASP A 183 2.55 -9.13 -15.52
CA ASP A 183 1.56 -8.27 -14.85
C ASP A 183 1.98 -6.80 -14.87
N THR A 184 3.22 -6.49 -15.26
CA THR A 184 3.66 -5.11 -15.53
C THR A 184 3.15 -4.56 -16.87
N ILE A 185 2.85 -5.45 -17.85
CA ILE A 185 2.50 -5.10 -19.24
C ILE A 185 0.99 -4.87 -19.41
N ASN A 186 0.17 -5.56 -18.62
CA ASN A 186 -1.25 -5.24 -18.49
C ASN A 186 -1.38 -3.97 -17.65
N LYS A 187 -1.22 -2.81 -18.29
CA LYS A 187 -1.52 -1.45 -17.81
C LYS A 187 -2.29 -1.42 -16.47
N PHE A 188 -1.53 -1.54 -15.37
CA PHE A 188 -1.86 -0.92 -14.09
C PHE A 188 -1.52 0.59 -14.11
N PHE A 189 -1.26 1.15 -15.31
CA PHE A 189 -1.24 2.58 -15.63
C PHE A 189 -2.51 3.35 -15.20
N LEU A 190 -3.51 2.68 -14.65
CA LEU A 190 -4.74 3.28 -14.12
C LEU A 190 -4.78 3.36 -12.59
N ILE A 191 -3.87 2.67 -11.87
CA ILE A 191 -3.79 2.71 -10.40
C ILE A 191 -2.55 3.50 -9.94
N THR A 192 -1.59 3.71 -10.84
CA THR A 192 -0.34 4.42 -10.54
C THR A 192 -0.27 5.71 -11.36
N ASP A 193 -0.84 6.78 -10.83
CA ASP A 193 -0.30 8.15 -10.85
C ASP A 193 -1.33 9.02 -10.13
N ASP A 194 -1.00 9.38 -8.88
CA ASP A 194 -1.63 10.34 -7.95
C ASP A 194 -3.14 10.23 -7.63
N ALA A 195 -4.01 9.84 -8.56
CA ALA A 195 -5.46 9.75 -8.38
C ALA A 195 -5.90 8.67 -7.36
N PHE A 196 -5.10 7.61 -7.16
CA PHE A 196 -5.41 6.60 -6.14
C PHE A 196 -5.38 7.23 -4.75
N TRP A 197 -4.42 8.12 -4.43
CA TRP A 197 -4.24 8.61 -3.06
C TRP A 197 -4.96 9.93 -2.74
N GLU A 198 -5.30 10.71 -3.75
CA GLU A 198 -6.06 11.96 -3.56
C GLU A 198 -7.57 11.74 -3.36
N GLY A 199 -8.06 10.52 -3.65
CA GLY A 199 -9.47 10.13 -3.58
C GLY A 199 -9.87 9.13 -2.48
N PHE A 200 -8.91 8.58 -1.72
CA PHE A 200 -9.23 7.84 -0.48
C PHE A 200 -9.59 8.77 0.66
#